data_AF-A0A2P7VL86-F1
#
_entry.id   AF-A0A2P7VL86-F1
#
_cell.length_a   1.000
_cell.length_b   1.000
_cell.length_c   1.000
_cell.angle_alpha   90.00
_cell.angle_beta   90.00
_cell.angle_gamma   90.00
#
_symmetry.space_group_name_H-M   'P 1'
#
loop_
_entity.id
_entity.type
_entity.pdbx_description
1 polymer ?
#
loop_
_entity_poly.entity_id
_entity_poly.type
_entity_poly.pdbx_seq_one_letter_code
_entity_poly.pdbx_strand_id
1 'polypeptide(L)'
;MADSLGEIRVADQVIAIIAGVAVEEVLEVTVRSGGIYQDLAKKLNGGAKGITVSVIDDRVTIDMRVSIRYGAQIHHVCQVLQEKVKEAVETLTGLYVEAVNVRVETIELFQNE
;
A
#
# COMPACT_ATOMS: atom_id res chain seq x y z
N MET A 1 -4.80 34.36 26.01
CA MET A 1 -5.79 33.27 26.13
C MET A 1 -5.36 32.24 25.11
N ALA A 2 -5.03 31.03 25.54
CA ALA A 2 -4.55 29.99 24.64
C ALA A 2 -5.76 29.41 23.89
N ASP A 3 -5.84 29.69 22.58
CA ASP A 3 -6.74 28.97 21.69
C ASP A 3 -6.33 27.50 21.68
N SER A 4 -7.12 26.64 22.34
CA SER A 4 -6.94 25.20 22.25
C SER A 4 -7.52 24.71 20.93
N LEU A 5 -6.68 24.61 19.90
CA LEU A 5 -7.03 24.26 18.51
C LEU A 5 -7.61 22.84 18.30
N GLY A 6 -7.95 22.13 19.38
CA GLY A 6 -8.43 20.74 19.34
C GLY A 6 -7.32 19.72 19.07
N GLU A 7 -7.70 18.45 18.99
CA GLU A 7 -6.83 17.31 18.66
C GLU A 7 -7.34 16.65 17.37
N ILE A 8 -6.46 16.38 16.41
CA ILE A 8 -6.78 15.60 15.20
C ILE A 8 -6.35 14.16 15.46
N ARG A 9 -7.27 13.21 15.31
CA ARG A 9 -6.99 11.78 15.44
C ARG A 9 -7.41 11.07 14.17
N VAL A 10 -6.46 10.41 13.52
CA VAL A 10 -6.70 9.59 12.33
C VAL A 10 -6.81 8.14 12.77
N ALA A 11 -7.92 7.48 12.45
CA ALA A 11 -8.09 6.07 12.79
C ALA A 11 -7.22 5.17 11.91
N ASP A 12 -6.68 4.10 12.48
CA ASP A 12 -5.83 3.12 11.79
C ASP A 12 -6.48 2.59 10.50
N GLN A 13 -7.80 2.39 10.53
CA GLN A 13 -8.57 1.95 9.36
C GLN A 13 -8.51 2.93 8.19
N VAL A 14 -8.47 4.24 8.45
CA VAL A 14 -8.35 5.26 7.40
C VAL A 14 -6.97 5.20 6.75
N ILE A 15 -5.92 5.01 7.55
CA ILE A 15 -4.56 4.84 7.05
C ILE A 15 -4.45 3.57 6.19
N ALA A 16 -5.07 2.47 6.63
CA ALA A 16 -5.10 1.22 5.88
C ALA A 16 -5.80 1.37 4.51
N ILE A 17 -6.87 2.17 4.42
CA ILE A 17 -7.55 2.47 3.16
C ILE A 17 -6.63 3.27 2.22
N ILE A 18 -5.97 4.32 2.73
CA ILE A 18 -5.03 5.13 1.94
C ILE A 18 -3.90 4.26 1.40
N ALA A 19 -3.30 3.43 2.25
CA ALA A 19 -2.26 2.50 1.85
C ALA A 19 -2.76 1.50 0.79
N GLY A 20 -3.99 0.98 0.94
CA GLY A 20 -4.61 0.07 -0.03
C GLY A 20 -4.76 0.71 -1.41
N VAL A 21 -5.25 1.95 -1.48
CA VAL A 21 -5.36 2.69 -2.75
C VAL A 21 -3.99 2.91 -3.39
N ALA A 22 -2.99 3.30 -2.60
CA ALA A 22 -1.63 3.49 -3.11
C ALA A 22 -0.99 2.18 -3.64
N VAL A 23 -1.28 1.03 -3.00
CA VAL A 23 -0.84 -0.29 -3.48
C VAL A 23 -1.49 -0.62 -4.83
N GLU A 24 -2.79 -0.39 -4.97
CA GLU A 24 -3.53 -0.62 -6.22
C GLU A 24 -2.92 0.16 -7.39
N GLU A 25 -2.63 1.45 -7.20
CA GLU A 25 -2.02 2.30 -8.23
C GLU A 25 -0.66 1.77 -8.70
N VAL A 26 0.21 1.32 -7.79
CA VAL A 26 1.54 0.80 -8.14
C VAL A 26 1.45 -0.51 -8.90
N LEU A 27 0.55 -1.39 -8.50
CA LEU A 27 0.34 -2.66 -9.19
C LEU A 27 -0.23 -2.46 -10.60
N GLU A 28 -1.11 -1.47 -10.79
CA GLU A 28 -1.57 -1.08 -12.12
C GLU A 28 -0.46 -0.50 -13.01
N VAL A 29 0.44 0.32 -12.47
CA VAL A 29 1.54 0.94 -13.22
C VAL A 29 2.59 -0.11 -13.63
N THR A 30 2.94 -1.04 -12.74
CA THR A 30 3.86 -2.15 -13.03
C THR A 30 3.33 -3.06 -14.14
N VAL A 31 2.00 -3.20 -14.25
CA VAL A 31 1.36 -4.00 -15.29
C VAL A 31 1.26 -3.26 -16.62
N ARG A 32 1.18 -1.92 -16.60
CA ARG A 32 1.20 -1.09 -17.81
C ARG A 32 2.54 -1.07 -18.53
N SER A 33 3.67 -1.16 -17.81
CA SER A 33 4.99 -1.28 -18.46
C SER A 33 5.25 -2.67 -19.07
N GLY A 34 4.44 -3.69 -18.73
CA GLY A 34 4.59 -5.08 -19.16
C GLY A 34 3.54 -5.60 -20.15
N GLY A 35 2.58 -4.77 -20.57
CA GLY A 35 1.74 -5.04 -21.74
C GLY A 35 0.82 -6.28 -21.68
N ILE A 36 0.06 -6.52 -20.61
CA ILE A 36 -1.18 -7.33 -20.70
C ILE A 36 -2.25 -6.71 -19.79
N TYR A 37 -3.25 -6.08 -20.42
CA TYR A 37 -4.45 -5.50 -19.81
C TYR A 37 -5.58 -6.55 -19.80
N GLN A 38 -6.21 -6.77 -18.64
CA GLN A 38 -7.68 -6.85 -18.46
C GLN A 38 -8.16 -7.68 -17.25
N ASP A 39 -7.33 -8.55 -16.65
CA ASP A 39 -7.82 -9.45 -15.58
C ASP A 39 -7.27 -9.18 -14.16
N LEU A 40 -6.38 -8.17 -13.99
CA LEU A 40 -5.82 -7.80 -12.68
C LEU A 40 -6.85 -7.18 -11.73
N ALA A 41 -7.71 -6.30 -12.27
CA ALA A 41 -8.63 -5.50 -11.47
C ALA A 41 -9.74 -6.33 -10.79
N LYS A 42 -9.96 -7.57 -11.24
CA LYS A 42 -11.07 -8.41 -10.76
C LYS A 42 -10.74 -9.30 -9.55
N LYS A 43 -9.46 -9.49 -9.22
CA LYS A 43 -9.05 -10.44 -8.16
C LYS A 43 -8.20 -9.86 -7.04
N LEU A 44 -7.97 -8.54 -7.02
CA LEU A 44 -7.57 -7.83 -5.81
C LEU A 44 -8.80 -7.67 -4.89
N ASN A 45 -9.39 -8.79 -4.50
CA ASN A 45 -10.56 -8.85 -3.63
C ASN A 45 -10.12 -8.57 -2.20
N GLY A 46 -9.83 -7.31 -1.89
CA GLY A 46 -9.43 -6.94 -0.55
C GLY A 46 -8.89 -5.54 -0.40
N GLY A 47 -9.74 -4.52 -0.57
CA GLY A 47 -9.50 -3.24 0.09
C GLY A 47 -9.09 -3.50 1.55
N ALA A 48 -7.89 -3.06 1.92
CA ALA A 48 -7.23 -3.28 3.20
C ALA A 48 -7.00 -4.74 3.68
N LYS A 49 -7.41 -5.79 2.95
CA LYS A 49 -7.16 -7.18 3.40
C LYS A 49 -5.69 -7.52 3.20
N GLY A 50 -4.97 -7.61 4.32
CA GLY A 50 -3.53 -7.89 4.33
C GLY A 50 -2.67 -6.66 4.61
N ILE A 51 -3.28 -5.49 4.84
CA ILE A 51 -2.60 -4.30 5.36
C ILE A 51 -2.95 -4.16 6.85
N THR A 52 -1.93 -4.18 7.69
CA THR A 52 -2.02 -3.90 9.12
C THR A 52 -1.29 -2.61 9.41
N VAL A 53 -1.92 -1.71 10.14
CA VAL A 53 -1.35 -0.43 10.54
C VAL A 53 -1.19 -0.43 12.05
N SER A 54 -0.04 0.03 12.52
CA SER A 54 0.21 0.29 13.93
C SER A 54 0.68 1.73 14.10
N VAL A 55 0.03 2.47 15.00
CA VAL A 55 0.39 3.85 15.33
C VAL A 55 0.87 3.92 16.76
N ILE A 56 2.09 4.40 16.98
CA ILE A 56 2.70 4.57 18.30
C ILE A 56 3.39 5.94 18.31
N ASP A 57 3.03 6.83 19.25
CA ASP A 57 3.62 8.17 19.40
C ASP A 57 3.69 8.96 18.07
N ASP A 58 2.58 9.01 17.33
CA ASP A 58 2.44 9.66 16.00
C ASP A 58 3.33 9.07 14.89
N ARG A 59 3.95 7.90 15.14
CA ARG A 59 4.72 7.14 14.15
C ARG A 59 3.89 5.98 13.65
N VAL A 60 3.81 5.87 12.32
CA VAL A 60 3.05 4.84 11.63
C VAL A 60 3.99 3.75 11.12
N THR A 61 3.67 2.51 11.45
CA THR A 61 4.25 1.32 10.82
C THR A 61 3.18 0.61 10.02
N ILE A 62 3.50 0.25 8.78
CA ILE A 62 2.56 -0.37 7.84
C ILE A 62 3.13 -1.74 7.43
N ASP A 63 2.40 -2.80 7.71
CA ASP A 63 2.72 -4.16 7.27
C ASP A 63 1.73 -4.57 6.18
N MET A 64 2.23 -4.90 4.98
CA MET A 64 1.40 -5.32 3.86
C MET A 64 1.80 -6.69 3.34
N ARG A 65 0.79 -7.46 2.95
CA ARG A 65 0.94 -8.74 2.25
C ARG A 65 0.54 -8.55 0.80
N VAL A 66 1.44 -8.92 -0.11
CA VAL A 66 1.24 -8.75 -1.55
C VAL A 66 1.50 -10.05 -2.30
N SER A 67 0.78 -10.23 -3.39
CA SER A 67 1.10 -11.20 -4.42
C SER A 67 1.79 -10.49 -5.57
N ILE A 68 2.88 -11.06 -6.08
CA ILE A 68 3.65 -10.46 -7.18
C ILE A 68 3.49 -11.34 -8.41
N ARG A 69 3.45 -10.72 -9.59
CA ARG A 69 3.37 -11.45 -10.85
C ARG A 69 4.70 -12.06 -11.26
N TYR A 70 4.64 -13.24 -11.87
CA TYR A 70 5.80 -13.84 -12.50
C TYR A 70 6.37 -12.89 -13.59
N GLY A 71 7.70 -12.77 -13.60
CA GLY A 71 8.42 -11.87 -14.52
C GLY A 71 8.64 -10.45 -13.98
N ALA A 72 8.01 -10.06 -12.87
CA ALA A 72 8.30 -8.79 -12.20
C ALA A 72 9.57 -8.89 -11.34
N GLN A 73 10.36 -7.80 -11.32
CA GLN A 73 11.50 -7.68 -10.42
C GLN A 73 10.98 -7.37 -9.00
N ILE A 74 10.93 -8.39 -8.14
CA ILE A 74 10.37 -8.28 -6.78
C ILE A 74 10.96 -7.09 -6.01
N HIS A 75 12.29 -6.93 -6.03
CA HIS A 75 12.96 -5.84 -5.32
C HIS A 75 12.52 -4.46 -5.81
N HIS A 76 12.34 -4.29 -7.12
CA HIS A 76 11.90 -3.03 -7.71
C HIS A 76 10.44 -2.74 -7.36
N VAL A 77 9.55 -3.72 -7.49
CA VAL A 77 8.12 -3.57 -7.15
C VAL A 77 7.95 -3.24 -5.67
N CYS A 78 8.64 -3.97 -4.78
CA CYS A 78 8.59 -3.70 -3.35
C CYS A 78 9.10 -2.30 -3.00
N GLN A 79 10.20 -1.86 -3.63
CA GLN A 79 10.72 -0.51 -3.40
C GLN A 79 9.71 0.56 -3.81
N VAL A 80 9.11 0.44 -4.99
CA VAL A 80 8.10 1.39 -5.46
C VAL A 80 6.86 1.39 -4.56
N LEU A 81 6.42 0.22 -4.10
CA LEU A 81 5.32 0.11 -3.13
C LEU A 81 5.64 0.83 -1.82
N GLN A 82 6.83 0.62 -1.28
CA GLN A 82 7.26 1.28 -0.03
C GLN A 82 7.26 2.80 -0.17
N GLU A 83 7.85 3.31 -1.25
CA GLU A 83 7.92 4.74 -1.52
C GLU A 83 6.53 5.37 -1.69
N LYS A 84 5.67 4.73 -2.49
CA LYS A 84 4.34 5.26 -2.81
C LYS A 84 3.37 5.22 -1.63
N VAL A 85 3.37 4.14 -0.87
CA VAL A 85 2.53 4.03 0.33
C VAL A 85 2.98 5.02 1.40
N LYS A 86 4.29 5.17 1.59
CA LYS A 86 4.84 6.19 2.50
C LYS A 86 4.42 7.59 2.08
N GLU A 87 4.67 7.96 0.82
CA GLU A 87 4.32 9.27 0.26
C GLU A 87 2.82 9.58 0.43
N ALA A 88 1.94 8.62 0.10
CA ALA A 88 0.50 8.81 0.18
C ALA A 88 0.02 9.01 1.62
N VAL A 89 0.48 8.19 2.56
CA VAL A 89 0.06 8.29 3.97
C VAL A 89 0.57 9.57 4.60
N GLU A 90 1.84 9.92 4.41
CA GLU A 90 2.42 11.15 4.98
C GLU A 90 1.74 12.40 4.39
N THR A 91 1.50 12.42 3.08
CA THR A 91 0.88 13.57 2.40
C THR A 91 -0.57 13.80 2.82
N LEU A 92 -1.36 12.73 2.98
CA LEU A 92 -2.79 12.85 3.25
C LEU A 92 -3.14 12.96 4.74
N THR A 93 -2.30 12.38 5.62
CA THR A 93 -2.57 12.35 7.07
C THR A 93 -1.69 13.27 7.88
N GLY A 94 -0.54 13.70 7.33
CA GLY A 94 0.47 14.47 8.06
C GLY A 94 1.23 13.67 9.13
N LEU A 95 0.98 12.36 9.25
CA LEU A 95 1.70 11.48 10.15
C LEU A 95 3.06 11.08 9.58
N TYR A 96 4.00 10.69 10.44
CA TYR A 96 5.31 10.21 10.02
C TYR A 96 5.29 8.68 9.84
N VAL A 97 5.69 8.19 8.67
CA VAL A 97 5.77 6.75 8.41
C VAL A 97 7.20 6.27 8.70
N GLU A 98 7.34 5.54 9.81
CA GLU A 98 8.62 4.96 10.26
C GLU A 98 9.07 3.85 9.32
N ALA A 99 8.17 2.92 9.01
CA ALA A 99 8.48 1.75 8.22
C ALA A 99 7.27 1.27 7.40
N VAL A 100 7.58 0.76 6.20
CA VAL A 100 6.64 0.05 5.33
C VAL A 100 7.23 -1.32 5.03
N ASN A 101 6.65 -2.36 5.63
CA ASN A 101 7.09 -3.74 5.50
C ASN A 101 6.25 -4.44 4.43
N VAL A 102 6.90 -4.94 3.38
CA VAL A 102 6.24 -5.66 2.28
C VAL A 102 6.57 -7.13 2.36
N ARG A 103 5.56 -7.97 2.62
CA ARG A 103 5.65 -9.42 2.62
C ARG A 103 5.07 -9.98 1.33
N VAL A 104 5.93 -10.58 0.50
CA VAL A 104 5.48 -11.29 -0.70
C VAL A 104 5.01 -12.68 -0.30
N GLU A 105 3.71 -12.96 -0.41
CA GLU A 105 3.13 -14.25 -0.01
C GLU A 105 3.09 -15.26 -1.15
N THR A 106 2.80 -14.82 -2.38
CA THR A 106 2.64 -15.69 -3.55
C THR A 106 3.20 -15.04 -4.82
N ILE A 107 3.62 -15.88 -5.77
CA ILE A 107 3.90 -15.46 -7.14
C ILE A 107 2.74 -15.93 -8.04
N GLU A 108 2.07 -14.99 -8.71
CA GLU A 108 0.98 -15.29 -9.64
C GLU A 108 1.52 -15.61 -11.03
N LEU A 109 1.11 -16.77 -11.55
CA LEU A 109 1.36 -17.20 -12.92
C LEU A 109 0.16 -16.82 -13.79
N PHE A 110 0.42 -16.34 -15.02
CA PHE A 110 -0.65 -16.24 -16.02
C PHE A 110 -1.03 -17.66 -16.47
N GLN A 111 -2.22 -18.12 -16.10
CA GLN A 111 -2.87 -19.20 -16.84
C GLN A 111 -3.63 -18.54 -18.01
N ASN A 112 -3.06 -18.66 -19.21
CA ASN A 112 -3.85 -18.50 -20.42
C ASN A 112 -4.73 -19.74 -20.54
N GLU A 113 -6.03 -19.60 -20.25
CA GLU A 113 -7.06 -20.44 -20.86
C GLU A 113 -7.67 -19.71 -22.06
#